data_AF-A0A3C0SYZ8-F1
#
_entry.id   AF-A0A3C0SYZ8-F1
#
_cell.length_a   1.000
_cell.length_b   1.000
_cell.length_c   1.000
_cell.angle_alpha   90.00
_cell.angle_beta   90.00
_cell.angle_gamma   90.00
#
_symmetry.space_group_name_H-M   'P 1'
#
loop_
_entity.id
_entity.type
_entity.pdbx_description
1 polymer ?
#
loop_
_entity_poly.entity_id
_entity_poly.type
_entity_poly.pdbx_seq_one_letter_code
_entity_poly.pdbx_strand_id
1 'polypeptide(L)'
;MTQNINEPEILKAMFSIEGITFENNEGWNSLAEHVAVHNQYLNMMLKYNVSWDDALFSWYENVYTPLRREVMTARVRKAFPAKTSGELYLDISDHWFYLKEKDENISAAAAAYDFTQINKEKKNIFSKIFKSQPSTEIQYRRLTAA
;
A
#
# COMPACT_ATOMS: atom_id res chain seq x y z
N MET A 1 -0.87 -20.58 20.91
CA MET A 1 -2.01 -19.69 21.15
C MET A 1 -1.79 -18.47 20.29
N THR A 2 -2.30 -18.49 19.05
CA THR A 2 -2.34 -17.29 18.23
C THR A 2 -3.36 -16.36 18.89
N GLN A 3 -2.90 -15.21 19.39
CA GLN A 3 -3.84 -14.18 19.79
C GLN A 3 -4.72 -13.85 18.58
N ASN A 4 -6.01 -13.71 18.82
CA ASN A 4 -6.98 -13.29 17.82
C ASN A 4 -6.74 -11.79 17.56
N ILE A 5 -5.63 -11.48 16.90
CA ILE A 5 -5.18 -10.13 16.61
C ILE A 5 -6.10 -9.60 15.52
N ASN A 6 -6.89 -8.58 15.87
CA ASN A 6 -7.66 -7.85 14.89
C ASN A 6 -6.72 -6.83 14.22
N GLU A 7 -5.97 -7.29 13.21
CA GLU A 7 -4.95 -6.49 12.52
C GLU A 7 -5.51 -5.13 12.04
N PRO A 8 -6.69 -5.05 11.38
CA PRO A 8 -7.26 -3.76 10.99
C PRO A 8 -7.43 -2.77 12.16
N GLU A 9 -7.87 -3.24 13.33
CA GLU A 9 -8.05 -2.37 14.50
C GLU A 9 -6.71 -1.90 15.09
N ILE A 10 -5.67 -2.73 15.04
CA ILE A 10 -4.31 -2.33 15.43
C ILE A 10 -3.80 -1.23 14.50
N LEU A 11 -3.89 -1.46 13.18
CA LEU A 11 -3.42 -0.49 12.19
C LEU A 11 -4.21 0.82 12.28
N LYS A 12 -5.51 0.74 12.56
CA LYS A 12 -6.35 1.90 12.84
C LYS A 12 -5.85 2.70 14.02
N ALA A 13 -5.58 2.04 15.15
CA ALA A 13 -5.06 2.70 16.34
C ALA A 13 -3.68 3.35 16.08
N MET A 14 -2.79 2.64 15.40
CA MET A 14 -1.42 3.10 15.12
C MET A 14 -1.36 4.25 14.11
N PHE A 15 -2.11 4.17 13.01
CA PHE A 15 -1.90 5.08 11.89
C PHE A 15 -2.88 6.25 11.85
N SER A 16 -3.99 6.18 12.59
CA SER A 16 -4.87 7.33 12.77
C SER A 16 -4.17 8.50 13.46
N ILE A 17 -3.35 8.23 14.49
CA ILE A 17 -2.54 9.26 15.16
C ILE A 17 -1.48 9.86 14.23
N GLU A 18 -1.07 9.12 13.21
CA GLU A 18 -0.17 9.57 12.16
C GLU A 18 -0.92 10.26 10.99
N GLY A 19 -2.22 10.50 11.13
CA GLY A 19 -3.01 11.26 10.15
C GLY A 19 -3.43 10.46 8.91
N ILE A 20 -3.27 9.13 8.91
CA ILE A 20 -3.95 8.27 7.95
C ILE A 20 -5.40 8.08 8.40
N THR A 21 -6.34 8.47 7.56
CA THR A 21 -7.77 8.33 7.82
C THR A 21 -8.46 7.67 6.65
N PHE A 22 -9.53 6.93 6.95
CA PHE A 22 -10.44 6.35 5.97
C PHE A 22 -11.87 6.74 6.33
N GLU A 23 -12.76 6.83 5.34
CA GLU A 23 -14.18 7.13 5.57
C GLU A 23 -14.92 5.97 6.24
N ASN A 24 -14.46 4.74 6.01
CA ASN A 24 -15.08 3.52 6.50
C ASN A 24 -14.03 2.50 6.96
N ASN A 25 -14.49 1.40 7.55
CA ASN A 25 -13.59 0.33 8.03
C ASN A 25 -12.99 -0.52 6.90
N GLU A 26 -13.55 -0.50 5.68
CA GLU A 26 -13.01 -1.27 4.56
C GLU A 26 -11.59 -0.80 4.19
N GLY A 27 -11.31 0.51 4.30
CA GLY A 27 -9.97 1.03 4.07
C GLY A 27 -8.91 0.47 5.04
N TRP A 28 -9.29 0.24 6.30
CA TRP A 28 -8.41 -0.42 7.27
C TRP A 28 -8.18 -1.90 6.95
N ASN A 29 -9.20 -2.59 6.43
CA ASN A 29 -9.04 -3.96 5.94
C ASN A 29 -8.09 -4.02 4.75
N SER A 30 -8.21 -3.09 3.80
CA SER A 30 -7.27 -3.00 2.67
C SER A 30 -5.85 -2.68 3.12
N LEU A 31 -5.68 -1.83 4.13
CA LEU A 31 -4.35 -1.55 4.69
C LEU A 31 -3.73 -2.79 5.35
N ALA A 32 -4.54 -3.58 6.07
CA ALA A 32 -4.10 -4.85 6.65
C ALA A 32 -3.69 -5.85 5.57
N GLU A 33 -4.44 -5.92 4.46
CA GLU A 33 -4.09 -6.75 3.31
C GLU A 33 -2.71 -6.37 2.73
N HIS A 34 -2.38 -5.08 2.62
CA HIS A 34 -1.06 -4.65 2.15
C HIS A 34 0.07 -5.14 3.07
N VAL A 35 -0.15 -5.16 4.39
CA VAL A 35 0.83 -5.69 5.35
C VAL A 35 0.95 -7.22 5.21
N ALA A 36 -0.18 -7.93 5.07
CA ALA A 36 -0.21 -9.37 4.87
C ALA A 36 0.52 -9.80 3.59
N VAL A 37 0.31 -9.07 2.50
CA VAL A 37 1.01 -9.25 1.22
C VAL A 37 2.51 -9.05 1.37
N HIS A 38 2.94 -7.99 2.07
CA HIS A 38 4.36 -7.75 2.34
C HIS A 38 4.97 -8.87 3.19
N ASN A 39 4.24 -9.36 4.20
CA ASN A 39 4.63 -10.51 5.00
C ASN A 39 4.82 -11.77 4.14
N GLN A 40 3.87 -12.08 3.25
CA GLN A 40 3.98 -13.21 2.33
C GLN A 40 5.20 -13.08 1.41
N TYR A 41 5.42 -11.89 0.85
CA TYR A 41 6.61 -11.60 0.03
C TYR A 41 7.91 -11.86 0.81
N LEU A 42 8.03 -11.34 2.04
CA LEU A 42 9.20 -11.57 2.88
C LEU A 42 9.42 -13.06 3.17
N ASN A 43 8.35 -13.80 3.48
CA ASN A 43 8.40 -15.24 3.70
C ASN A 43 8.80 -16.05 2.46
N MET A 44 8.55 -15.54 1.25
CA MET A 44 9.02 -16.15 0.01
C MET A 44 10.50 -15.86 -0.26
N MET A 45 10.97 -14.66 0.09
CA MET A 45 12.33 -14.21 -0.20
C MET A 45 13.36 -14.66 0.83
N LEU A 46 12.94 -14.84 2.08
CA LEU A 46 13.83 -15.14 3.20
C LEU A 46 13.77 -16.64 3.55
N LYS A 47 14.90 -17.18 4.00
CA LYS A 47 15.02 -18.60 4.38
C LYS A 47 14.45 -18.93 5.76
N TYR A 48 13.75 -17.99 6.39
CA TYR A 48 13.17 -18.13 7.73
C TYR A 48 11.76 -17.55 7.73
N ASN A 49 10.94 -18.05 8.67
CA ASN A 49 9.58 -17.58 8.84
C ASN A 49 9.56 -16.18 9.47
N VAL A 50 9.03 -15.20 8.74
CA VAL A 50 8.82 -13.82 9.19
C VAL A 50 7.47 -13.71 9.86
N SER A 51 7.45 -13.29 11.13
CA SER A 51 6.22 -13.06 11.87
C SER A 51 5.44 -11.86 11.32
N TRP A 52 4.16 -11.74 11.67
CA TRP A 52 3.37 -10.57 11.29
C TRP A 52 3.97 -9.28 11.86
N ASP A 53 4.42 -9.29 13.12
CA ASP A 53 5.03 -8.13 13.78
C ASP A 53 6.31 -7.68 13.06
N ASP A 54 7.19 -8.63 12.70
CA ASP A 54 8.43 -8.33 11.97
C ASP A 54 8.14 -7.79 10.56
N ALA A 55 7.12 -8.35 9.89
CA ALA A 55 6.71 -7.86 8.59
C ALA A 55 6.06 -6.48 8.66
N LEU A 56 5.23 -6.21 9.69
CA LEU A 56 4.66 -4.90 9.94
C LEU A 56 5.75 -3.87 10.20
N PHE A 57 6.76 -4.20 11.01
CA PHE A 57 7.92 -3.33 11.25
C PHE A 57 8.67 -3.03 9.94
N SER A 58 9.00 -4.07 9.17
CA SER A 58 9.65 -3.92 7.86
C SER A 58 8.83 -3.05 6.90
N TRP A 59 7.52 -3.30 6.81
CA TRP A 59 6.59 -2.53 5.98
C TRP A 59 6.50 -1.08 6.45
N TYR A 60 6.46 -0.85 7.75
CA TYR A 60 6.39 0.48 8.35
C TYR A 60 7.59 1.33 7.92
N GLU A 61 8.80 0.78 7.99
CA GLU A 61 10.03 1.49 7.62
C GLU A 61 10.17 1.67 6.11
N ASN A 62 9.92 0.62 5.33
CA ASN A 62 10.32 0.57 3.92
C ASN A 62 9.22 0.98 2.95
N VAL A 63 7.95 0.92 3.37
CA VAL A 63 6.78 1.22 2.52
C VAL A 63 5.97 2.38 3.10
N TYR A 64 5.49 2.22 4.34
CA TYR A 64 4.59 3.19 4.95
C TYR A 64 5.21 4.56 5.16
N THR A 65 6.32 4.63 5.88
CA THR A 65 6.97 5.89 6.22
C THR A 65 7.33 6.73 4.99
N PRO A 66 8.04 6.21 3.97
CA PRO A 66 8.39 7.01 2.81
C PRO A 66 7.14 7.45 2.03
N LEU A 67 6.14 6.58 1.86
CA LEU A 67 4.95 6.92 1.10
C LEU A 67 4.02 7.89 1.83
N ARG A 68 3.81 7.71 3.14
CA ARG A 68 3.03 8.61 3.98
C ARG A 68 3.56 10.03 3.88
N ARG A 69 4.88 10.22 3.92
CA ARG A 69 5.49 11.56 3.78
C ARG A 69 5.04 12.25 2.50
N GLU A 70 4.99 11.52 1.39
CA GLU A 70 4.57 12.04 0.10
C GLU A 70 3.06 12.32 0.04
N VAL A 71 2.23 11.43 0.58
CA VAL A 71 0.78 11.60 0.69
C VAL A 71 0.40 12.86 1.46
N MET A 72 1.17 13.20 2.49
CA MET A 72 0.93 14.38 3.33
C MET A 72 1.41 15.70 2.69
N THR A 73 2.09 15.65 1.54
CA THR A 73 2.55 16.88 0.87
C THR A 73 1.37 17.70 0.33
N ALA A 74 1.50 19.03 0.38
CA ALA A 74 0.49 19.93 -0.18
C ALA A 74 0.22 19.67 -1.67
N ARG A 75 1.23 19.21 -2.43
CA ARG A 75 1.11 18.86 -3.85
C ARG A 75 0.13 17.70 -4.04
N VAL A 76 0.34 16.58 -3.36
CA VAL A 76 -0.54 15.41 -3.46
C VAL A 76 -1.93 15.73 -2.92
N ARG A 77 -2.02 16.37 -1.74
CA ARG A 77 -3.30 16.75 -1.11
C ARG A 77 -4.14 17.68 -2.00
N LYS A 78 -3.54 18.69 -2.64
CA LYS A 78 -4.25 19.62 -3.54
C LYS A 78 -4.69 18.98 -4.85
N ALA A 79 -3.98 17.96 -5.33
CA ALA A 79 -4.35 17.23 -6.55
C ALA A 79 -5.61 16.35 -6.34
N PHE A 80 -5.90 15.97 -5.09
CA PHE A 80 -6.99 15.04 -4.74
C PHE A 80 -7.75 15.49 -3.48
N PRO A 81 -8.44 16.65 -3.52
CA PRO A 81 -9.09 17.21 -2.33
C PRO A 81 -10.26 16.38 -1.81
N ALA A 82 -10.84 15.51 -2.63
CA ALA A 82 -11.99 14.67 -2.28
C ALA A 82 -11.61 13.31 -1.69
N LYS A 83 -10.32 12.96 -1.60
CA LYS A 83 -9.86 11.68 -1.05
C LYS A 83 -9.31 11.87 0.36
N THR A 84 -9.55 10.89 1.20
CA THR A 84 -8.89 10.76 2.50
C THR A 84 -7.41 10.48 2.34
N SER A 85 -6.62 10.67 3.41
CA SER A 85 -5.18 10.34 3.37
C SER A 85 -4.95 8.84 3.21
N GLY A 86 -5.79 7.99 3.78
CA GLY A 86 -5.69 6.55 3.64
C GLY A 86 -6.01 6.08 2.22
N GLU A 87 -7.05 6.62 1.58
CA GLU A 87 -7.34 6.28 0.18
C GLU A 87 -6.19 6.67 -0.74
N LEU A 88 -5.64 7.88 -0.57
CA LEU A 88 -4.46 8.30 -1.34
C LEU A 88 -3.25 7.44 -1.07
N TYR A 89 -3.05 7.01 0.17
CA TYR A 89 -1.98 6.10 0.52
C TYR A 89 -2.14 4.76 -0.21
N LEU A 90 -3.32 4.14 -0.18
CA LEU A 90 -3.55 2.86 -0.87
C LEU A 90 -3.36 3.00 -2.38
N ASP A 91 -3.98 4.00 -3.02
CA ASP A 91 -3.88 4.19 -4.47
C ASP A 91 -2.43 4.43 -4.93
N ILE A 92 -1.67 5.25 -4.20
CA ILE A 92 -0.27 5.55 -4.55
C ILE A 92 0.62 4.36 -4.19
N SER A 93 0.31 3.58 -3.15
CA SER A 93 1.01 2.33 -2.82
C SER A 93 0.89 1.32 -3.96
N ASP A 94 -0.32 1.12 -4.48
CA ASP A 94 -0.58 0.23 -5.61
C ASP A 94 0.14 0.70 -6.88
N HIS A 95 0.09 2.00 -7.14
CA HIS A 95 0.81 2.60 -8.26
C HIS A 95 2.32 2.46 -8.12
N TRP A 96 2.85 2.66 -6.91
CA TRP A 96 4.27 2.50 -6.63
C TRP A 96 4.72 1.06 -6.84
N PHE A 97 3.93 0.08 -6.39
CA PHE A 97 4.19 -1.34 -6.65
C PHE A 97 4.22 -1.65 -8.15
N TYR A 98 3.23 -1.17 -8.91
CA TYR A 98 3.20 -1.33 -10.38
C TYR A 98 4.44 -0.73 -11.07
N LEU A 99 4.90 0.44 -10.62
CA LEU A 99 6.09 1.07 -11.17
C LEU A 99 7.37 0.28 -10.84
N LYS A 100 7.44 -0.33 -9.65
CA LYS A 100 8.56 -1.19 -9.24
C LYS A 100 8.74 -2.44 -10.11
N GLU A 101 7.69 -2.91 -10.78
CA GLU A 101 7.82 -4.00 -11.77
C GLU A 101 8.72 -3.63 -12.96
N LYS A 102 8.85 -2.34 -13.27
CA LYS A 102 9.67 -1.85 -14.40
C LYS A 102 10.99 -1.26 -13.94
N ASP A 103 11.03 -0.70 -12.75
CA ASP A 103 12.21 -0.13 -12.12
C ASP A 103 12.13 -0.31 -10.60
N GLU A 104 12.83 -1.30 -10.07
CA GLU A 104 12.84 -1.62 -8.63
C GLU A 104 13.30 -0.45 -7.74
N ASN A 105 14.07 0.49 -8.31
CA ASN A 105 14.67 1.62 -7.60
C ASN A 105 13.77 2.86 -7.59
N ILE A 106 12.59 2.79 -8.21
CA ILE A 106 11.67 3.93 -8.19
C ILE A 106 11.26 4.26 -6.74
N SER A 107 11.40 5.53 -6.38
CA SER A 107 11.12 6.01 -5.03
C SER A 107 9.63 6.32 -4.83
N ALA A 108 9.20 6.35 -3.56
CA ALA A 108 7.85 6.79 -3.20
C ALA A 108 7.55 8.21 -3.71
N ALA A 109 8.54 9.11 -3.67
CA ALA A 109 8.41 10.48 -4.17
C ALA A 109 8.16 10.55 -5.68
N ALA A 110 8.86 9.71 -6.45
CA ALA A 110 8.66 9.61 -7.89
C ALA A 110 7.27 9.01 -8.20
N ALA A 111 6.87 7.95 -7.51
CA ALA A 111 5.55 7.33 -7.68
C ALA A 111 4.41 8.29 -7.32
N ALA A 112 4.51 8.99 -6.20
CA ALA A 112 3.52 9.99 -5.78
C ALA A 112 3.44 11.16 -6.76
N TYR A 113 4.58 11.64 -7.27
CA TYR A 113 4.61 12.66 -8.30
C TYR A 113 3.94 12.18 -9.58
N ASP A 114 4.32 11.01 -10.10
CA ASP A 114 3.72 10.42 -11.30
C ASP A 114 2.21 10.26 -11.16
N PHE A 115 1.74 9.78 -10.00
CA PHE A 115 0.31 9.63 -9.71
C PHE A 115 -0.47 10.95 -9.80
N THR A 116 0.15 12.09 -9.43
CA THR A 116 -0.49 13.41 -9.58
C THR A 116 -0.63 13.83 -11.04
N GLN A 117 0.22 13.32 -11.94
CA GLN A 117 0.23 13.65 -13.37
C GLN A 117 -0.73 12.79 -14.19
N ILE A 118 -1.18 11.64 -13.68
CA ILE A 118 -2.15 10.78 -14.38
C ILE A 118 -3.43 11.59 -14.65
N ASN A 119 -3.90 11.62 -15.90
CA ASN A 119 -5.08 12.41 -16.29
C ASN A 119 -6.41 11.74 -15.85
N LYS A 120 -7.46 12.53 -15.59
CA LYS A 120 -8.74 12.08 -14.98
C LYS A 120 -9.37 10.85 -15.66
N GLU A 121 -9.27 10.72 -16.97
CA GLU A 121 -9.84 9.58 -17.72
C GLU A 121 -9.11 8.25 -17.47
N LYS A 122 -7.78 8.29 -17.34
CA LYS A 122 -6.97 7.10 -16.98
C LYS A 122 -7.17 6.70 -15.52
N LYS A 123 -7.52 7.65 -14.63
CA LYS A 123 -7.84 7.39 -13.21
C LYS A 123 -9.04 6.45 -13.02
N ASN A 124 -10.05 6.54 -13.89
CA ASN A 124 -11.25 5.67 -13.86
C ASN A 124 -10.99 4.25 -14.36
N ILE A 125 -9.91 4.04 -15.13
CA ILE A 125 -9.51 2.74 -15.64
C ILE A 125 -8.63 2.04 -14.61
N PHE A 126 -7.66 2.74 -14.01
CA PHE A 126 -6.82 2.21 -12.93
C PHE A 126 -7.64 1.71 -11.74
N SER A 127 -8.61 2.50 -11.28
CA SER A 127 -9.48 2.12 -10.15
C SER A 127 -10.39 0.92 -10.45
N LYS A 128 -10.76 0.70 -11.72
CA LYS A 128 -11.56 -0.47 -12.13
C LYS A 128 -10.72 -1.74 -12.29
N ILE A 129 -9.51 -1.62 -12.83
CA ILE A 129 -8.61 -2.76 -13.03
C ILE A 129 -8.13 -3.30 -11.68
N PHE A 130 -7.76 -2.42 -10.74
CA PHE A 130 -7.26 -2.84 -9.43
C PHE A 130 -8.36 -3.38 -8.50
N LYS A 131 -9.59 -2.82 -8.54
CA LYS A 131 -10.73 -3.34 -7.76
C LYS A 131 -11.30 -4.68 -8.24
N SER A 132 -10.97 -5.11 -9.46
CA SER A 132 -11.52 -6.33 -10.08
C SER A 132 -10.53 -7.49 -10.17
N GLN A 133 -9.25 -7.25 -9.89
CA GLN A 133 -8.29 -8.33 -9.65
C GLN A 133 -8.18 -8.52 -8.14
N PRO A 134 -8.28 -9.75 -7.60
CA PRO A 134 -7.87 -9.99 -6.23
C PRO A 134 -6.41 -9.55 -6.16
N SER A 135 -6.16 -8.43 -5.49
CA SER A 135 -4.85 -7.88 -5.28
C SER A 135 -4.01 -9.03 -4.73
N THR A 136 -3.04 -9.50 -5.54
CA THR A 136 -1.93 -10.41 -5.20
C THR A 136 -1.96 -11.89 -5.60
N GLU A 137 -3.03 -12.50 -6.11
CA GLU A 137 -2.91 -13.94 -6.44
C GLU A 137 -2.33 -14.23 -7.84
N ILE A 138 -2.55 -13.34 -8.82
CA ILE A 138 -2.17 -13.59 -10.23
C ILE A 138 -0.77 -13.07 -10.58
N GLN A 139 -0.29 -12.02 -9.90
CA GLN A 139 1.01 -11.39 -10.22
C GLN A 139 2.20 -12.15 -9.61
N TYR A 140 2.04 -12.72 -8.41
CA TYR A 140 3.13 -13.39 -7.69
C TYR A 140 3.56 -14.72 -8.33
N ARG A 141 2.67 -15.40 -9.07
CA ARG A 141 3.02 -16.58 -9.87
C ARG A 141 4.00 -16.31 -11.02
N ARG A 142 4.17 -15.05 -11.44
CA ARG A 142 5.13 -14.70 -12.52
C ARG A 142 6.55 -14.50 -12.01
N LEU A 143 6.73 -14.15 -10.74
CA LEU A 143 8.05 -13.97 -10.13
C LEU A 143 8.70 -15.29 -9.68
N THR A 144 7.92 -16.35 -9.46
CA THR A 144 8.41 -17.69 -9.08
C THR A 144 8.48 -18.69 -10.23
N ALA A 145 8.07 -18.29 -11.44
CA ALA A 145 8.06 -19.14 -12.63
C ALA A 145 9.18 -18.80 -13.64
N ALA A 146 10.18 -18.01 -13.24
CA ALA A 146 11.38 -17.69 -14.03
C ALA A 146 12.62 -18.38 -13.45
#